data_AF-A0A1G2VRU6-F1
#
_entry.id   AF-A0A1G2VRU6-F1
#
_cell.length_a   1.000
_cell.length_b   1.000
_cell.length_c   1.000
_cell.angle_alpha   90.00
_cell.angle_beta   90.00
_cell.angle_gamma   90.00
#
_symmetry.space_group_name_H-M   'P 1'
#
loop_
_entity.id
_entity.type
_entity.pdbx_description
1 polymer ?
#
loop_
_entity_poly.entity_id
_entity_poly.type
_entity_poly.pdbx_seq_one_letter_code
_entity_poly.pdbx_strand_id
1 'polypeptide(L)'
;MHQEARLLNLVFRRSGHIITMNMKVIGIIVAALVIILIAFYMNSSNGTPTTPAGTPESTATPSPAANGLQVQDVVVGTGTEAKAGDTVSVHYTGTLENGTKFDSSVDRGQPFRFPLGAGMVIQGWDLGVAGMKEGGKRHLVIPASLAYGAASPSPLIPANSTLVFDVELIKVERAN
;
A
#
# COMPACT_ATOMS: atom_id res chain seq x y z
N MET A 1 -36.97 12.59 42.75
CA MET A 1 -35.84 13.18 43.50
C MET A 1 -34.57 12.79 42.76
N HIS A 2 -34.14 13.65 41.84
CA HIS A 2 -32.94 14.50 41.99
C HIS A 2 -31.64 13.70 41.71
N GLN A 3 -30.77 14.03 40.76
CA GLN A 3 -30.70 15.13 39.81
C GLN A 3 -29.84 14.74 38.60
N GLU A 4 -30.06 15.50 37.53
CA GLU A 4 -29.27 15.60 36.31
C GLU A 4 -27.85 16.12 36.57
N ALA A 5 -26.86 15.52 35.91
CA ALA A 5 -25.56 16.15 35.63
C ALA A 5 -25.36 16.03 34.11
N ARG A 6 -26.03 16.89 33.34
CA ARG A 6 -25.44 18.10 32.73
C ARG A 6 -24.06 17.89 32.10
N LEU A 7 -24.09 17.84 30.77
CA LEU A 7 -23.31 18.68 29.86
C LEU A 7 -21.79 18.48 29.84
N LEU A 8 -21.32 17.79 28.80
CA LEU A 8 -20.19 18.29 28.02
C LEU A 8 -20.44 18.06 26.53
N ASN A 9 -21.12 19.06 25.99
CA ASN A 9 -21.32 19.28 24.57
C ASN A 9 -19.95 19.68 23.97
N LEU A 10 -19.22 18.73 23.38
CA LEU A 10 -18.15 19.09 22.44
C LEU A 10 -18.67 18.87 21.03
N VAL A 11 -19.25 19.96 20.52
CA VAL A 11 -19.65 20.10 19.13
C VAL A 11 -18.40 20.01 18.25
N PHE A 12 -18.28 18.94 17.46
CA PHE A 12 -17.66 19.04 16.15
C PHE A 12 -18.70 18.71 15.09
N ARG A 13 -19.47 19.74 14.73
CA ARG A 13 -20.39 19.73 13.62
C ARG A 13 -19.59 19.85 12.33
N ARG A 14 -19.37 18.74 11.62
CA ARG A 14 -19.24 18.76 10.15
C ARG A 14 -19.64 17.41 9.54
N SER A 15 -20.82 17.42 8.92
CA SER A 15 -21.31 16.54 7.84
C SER A 15 -21.32 15.01 8.03
N GLY A 16 -22.46 14.51 8.52
CA GLY A 16 -23.37 13.65 7.73
C GLY A 16 -23.00 12.19 7.46
N HIS A 17 -23.32 11.32 8.44
CA HIS A 17 -23.73 9.89 8.38
C HIS A 17 -22.95 9.03 9.37
N ILE A 18 -23.35 9.06 10.65
CA ILE A 18 -22.96 8.02 11.61
C ILE A 18 -24.03 6.94 11.54
N ILE A 19 -23.67 5.79 10.98
CA ILE A 19 -24.46 4.57 11.07
C ILE A 19 -24.48 4.20 12.56
N THR A 20 -25.64 4.31 13.22
CA THR A 20 -25.83 3.87 14.60
C THR A 20 -25.65 2.35 14.67
N MET A 21 -24.41 1.87 14.84
CA MET A 21 -24.11 0.45 14.97
C MET A 21 -24.51 -0.02 16.37
N ASN A 22 -25.44 -0.96 16.42
CA ASN A 22 -25.90 -1.61 17.64
C ASN A 22 -24.69 -2.09 18.48
N MET A 23 -24.72 -1.84 19.79
CA MET A 23 -23.65 -2.20 20.75
C MET A 23 -23.18 -3.68 20.61
N LYS A 24 -24.06 -4.56 20.12
CA LYS A 24 -23.79 -5.98 19.81
C LYS A 24 -22.84 -6.19 18.61
N VAL A 25 -22.93 -5.34 17.58
CA VAL A 25 -22.09 -5.39 16.38
C VAL A 25 -20.68 -4.89 16.67
N ILE A 26 -20.56 -3.86 17.51
CA ILE A 26 -19.27 -3.34 17.98
C ILE A 26 -18.53 -4.43 18.78
N GLY A 27 -19.24 -5.18 19.64
CA GLY A 27 -18.66 -6.30 20.38
C GLY A 27 -18.09 -7.42 19.49
N ILE A 28 -18.76 -7.75 18.38
CA ILE A 28 -18.30 -8.80 17.44
C ILE A 28 -17.01 -8.38 16.73
N ILE A 29 -16.92 -7.10 16.32
CA ILE A 29 -15.73 -6.60 15.61
C ILE A 29 -14.50 -6.57 16.53
N VAL A 30 -14.66 -6.19 17.80
CA VAL A 30 -13.57 -6.20 18.77
C VAL A 30 -13.08 -7.63 19.05
N ALA A 31 -14.01 -8.59 19.18
CA ALA A 31 -13.63 -10.00 19.38
C ALA A 31 -12.85 -10.58 18.19
N ALA A 32 -13.24 -10.24 16.95
CA ALA A 32 -12.53 -10.69 15.76
C ALA A 32 -11.09 -10.12 15.67
N LEU A 33 -10.89 -8.86 16.05
CA LEU A 33 -9.57 -8.21 16.05
C LEU A 33 -8.62 -8.83 17.10
N VAL A 34 -9.14 -9.22 18.26
CA VAL A 34 -8.34 -9.90 19.30
C VAL A 34 -7.90 -11.29 18.85
N ILE A 35 -8.75 -12.04 18.16
CA ILE A 35 -8.42 -13.38 17.65
C ILE A 35 -7.33 -13.29 16.56
N ILE A 36 -7.40 -12.28 15.69
CA ILE A 36 -6.39 -12.05 14.65
C ILE A 36 -5.03 -11.67 15.25
N LEU A 37 -5.02 -10.87 16.32
CA LEU A 37 -3.78 -10.54 17.05
C LEU A 37 -3.14 -11.76 17.72
N ILE A 38 -3.94 -12.67 18.28
CA ILE A 38 -3.43 -13.92 18.89
C ILE A 38 -2.84 -14.85 17.83
N ALA A 39 -3.48 -14.97 16.66
CA ALA A 39 -2.98 -15.78 15.55
C ALA A 39 -1.63 -15.27 15.01
N PHE A 40 -1.45 -13.95 14.96
CA PHE A 40 -0.18 -13.34 14.56
C PHE A 40 0.94 -13.64 15.57
N TYR A 41 0.64 -13.62 16.87
CA TYR A 41 1.61 -13.89 17.92
C TYR A 41 2.10 -15.36 17.92
N MET A 42 1.29 -16.30 17.46
CA MET A 42 1.64 -17.73 17.38
C MET A 42 2.44 -18.11 16.12
N ASN A 43 2.43 -17.29 15.07
CA ASN A 43 3.03 -17.65 13.76
C ASN A 43 4.51 -17.24 13.61
N SER A 44 5.15 -16.74 14.66
CA SER A 44 6.54 -16.26 14.58
C SER A 44 7.54 -17.31 15.08
N SER A 45 7.79 -18.34 14.28
CA SER A 45 9.00 -19.17 14.40
C SER A 45 9.78 -19.14 13.09
N ASN A 46 10.83 -18.32 13.09
CA ASN A 46 11.77 -18.14 11.99
C ASN A 46 12.67 -19.37 11.80
N GLY A 47 12.76 -19.86 10.57
CA GLY A 47 13.85 -20.71 10.11
C GLY A 47 14.45 -20.12 8.83
N THR A 48 15.72 -19.72 8.88
CA THR A 48 16.59 -19.43 7.73
C THR A 48 17.77 -20.42 7.77
N PRO A 49 18.70 -20.43 6.81
CA PRO A 49 18.55 -20.54 5.35
C PRO A 49 19.49 -21.63 4.78
N THR A 50 19.21 -22.17 3.59
CA THR A 50 20.27 -22.84 2.81
C THR A 50 20.08 -22.65 1.30
N THR A 51 21.06 -21.96 0.68
CA THR A 51 21.31 -21.86 -0.77
C THR A 51 21.97 -23.15 -1.28
N PRO A 52 21.73 -23.58 -2.54
CA PRO A 52 22.81 -23.48 -3.53
C PRO A 52 22.34 -23.08 -4.94
N ALA A 53 23.32 -22.57 -5.70
CA ALA A 53 23.26 -21.95 -7.02
C ALA A 53 22.91 -22.89 -8.19
N GLY A 54 22.34 -22.32 -9.27
CA GLY A 54 22.39 -22.88 -10.62
C GLY A 54 21.23 -22.50 -11.56
N THR A 55 21.58 -21.78 -12.65
CA THR A 55 20.94 -21.82 -14.00
C THR A 55 19.71 -20.91 -14.27
N PRO A 56 19.69 -20.19 -15.42
CA PRO A 56 18.70 -19.17 -15.77
C PRO A 56 17.45 -19.75 -16.44
N GLU A 57 16.42 -18.90 -16.59
CA GLU A 57 15.26 -18.99 -17.48
C GLU A 57 13.87 -19.04 -16.81
N SER A 58 13.21 -17.88 -16.89
CA SER A 58 11.81 -17.64 -17.25
C SER A 58 10.65 -18.41 -16.60
N THR A 59 9.63 -17.62 -16.24
CA THR A 59 8.20 -17.97 -16.18
C THR A 59 7.69 -18.59 -14.87
N ALA A 60 7.62 -17.77 -13.82
CA ALA A 60 6.56 -17.88 -12.82
C ALA A 60 6.33 -16.48 -12.25
N THR A 61 5.13 -15.91 -12.44
CA THR A 61 4.70 -14.68 -11.78
C THR A 61 4.83 -14.89 -10.26
N PRO A 62 5.83 -14.32 -9.57
CA PRO A 62 5.93 -14.50 -8.14
C PRO A 62 4.85 -13.63 -7.52
N SER A 63 4.01 -14.25 -6.69
CA SER A 63 3.13 -13.52 -5.77
C SER A 63 3.95 -12.43 -5.07
N PRO A 64 3.43 -11.19 -4.94
CA PRO A 64 4.16 -10.04 -4.36
C PRO A 64 4.87 -10.36 -3.03
N ALA A 65 4.31 -11.27 -2.24
CA ALA A 65 4.83 -11.67 -0.94
C ALA A 65 6.18 -12.42 -0.97
N ALA A 66 6.55 -13.09 -2.08
CA ALA A 66 7.76 -13.92 -2.13
C ALA A 66 9.05 -13.10 -2.34
N ASN A 67 8.93 -11.88 -2.87
CA ASN A 67 10.08 -11.06 -3.28
C ASN A 67 10.45 -9.96 -2.26
N GLY A 68 9.84 -9.99 -1.06
CA GLY A 68 10.03 -8.97 -0.02
C GLY A 68 9.29 -7.66 -0.27
N LEU A 69 8.49 -7.56 -1.33
CA LEU A 69 7.57 -6.44 -1.53
C LEU A 69 6.43 -6.53 -0.51
N GLN A 70 6.23 -5.47 0.27
CA GLN A 70 5.08 -5.35 1.14
C GLN A 70 4.03 -4.45 0.49
N VAL A 71 2.80 -4.95 0.43
CA VAL A 71 1.66 -4.25 -0.16
C VAL A 71 0.56 -4.20 0.89
N GLN A 72 0.14 -3.01 1.27
CA GLN A 72 -0.96 -2.79 2.20
C GLN A 72 -2.01 -1.89 1.55
N ASP A 73 -3.23 -2.41 1.41
CA ASP A 73 -4.38 -1.59 1.05
C ASP A 73 -4.76 -0.70 2.24
N VAL A 74 -4.61 0.62 2.07
CA VAL A 74 -5.06 1.63 3.05
C VAL A 74 -6.52 1.97 2.80
N VAL A 75 -6.89 2.08 1.52
CA VAL A 75 -8.27 2.25 1.06
C VAL A 75 -8.48 1.38 -0.17
N VAL A 76 -9.50 0.52 -0.14
CA VAL A 76 -9.87 -0.26 -1.33
C VAL A 76 -10.77 0.58 -2.22
N GLY A 77 -10.33 0.85 -3.44
CA GLY A 77 -11.10 1.61 -4.43
C GLY A 77 -12.33 0.85 -4.93
N THR A 78 -13.24 1.56 -5.58
CA THR A 78 -14.50 1.00 -6.10
C THR A 78 -14.60 1.03 -7.62
N GLY A 79 -13.71 1.76 -8.30
CA GLY A 79 -13.73 1.87 -9.74
C GLY A 79 -12.97 0.75 -10.45
N THR A 80 -12.47 1.07 -11.63
CA THR A 80 -11.83 0.11 -12.52
C THR A 80 -10.58 -0.50 -11.89
N GLU A 81 -10.43 -1.82 -11.96
CA GLU A 81 -9.25 -2.52 -11.46
C GLU A 81 -8.07 -2.38 -12.42
N ALA A 82 -6.90 -1.94 -11.96
CA ALA A 82 -5.69 -1.82 -12.75
C ALA A 82 -5.09 -3.19 -13.08
N LYS A 83 -4.95 -3.49 -14.39
CA LYS A 83 -4.37 -4.74 -14.89
C LYS A 83 -3.16 -4.47 -15.77
N ALA A 84 -2.29 -5.47 -15.91
CA ALA A 84 -1.17 -5.37 -16.83
C ALA A 84 -1.66 -5.05 -18.26
N GLY A 85 -0.99 -4.11 -18.92
CA GLY A 85 -1.38 -3.55 -20.22
C GLY A 85 -2.24 -2.29 -20.13
N ASP A 86 -2.88 -2.01 -19.00
CA ASP A 86 -3.60 -0.74 -18.80
C ASP A 86 -2.59 0.42 -18.63
N THR A 87 -3.00 1.63 -19.02
CA THR A 87 -2.31 2.86 -18.61
C THR A 87 -2.95 3.38 -17.33
N VAL A 88 -2.17 3.56 -16.27
CA VAL A 88 -2.66 4.03 -14.98
C VAL A 88 -2.18 5.45 -14.69
N SER A 89 -3.02 6.23 -14.03
CA SER A 89 -2.69 7.55 -13.48
C SER A 89 -2.72 7.47 -11.96
N VAL A 90 -1.62 7.84 -11.29
CA VAL A 90 -1.53 7.76 -9.83
C VAL A 90 -1.02 9.06 -9.22
N HIS A 91 -1.51 9.38 -8.04
CA HIS A 91 -0.79 10.24 -7.11
C HIS A 91 0.11 9.40 -6.21
N TYR A 92 1.27 9.93 -5.86
CA TYR A 92 2.16 9.24 -4.93
C TYR A 92 3.02 10.21 -4.12
N THR A 93 3.51 9.71 -2.99
CA THR A 93 4.65 10.27 -2.26
C THR A 93 5.63 9.15 -1.96
N GLY A 94 6.90 9.37 -2.32
CA GLY A 94 8.01 8.44 -2.08
C GLY A 94 8.93 8.94 -0.98
N THR A 95 9.20 8.08 -0.01
CA THR A 95 10.11 8.34 1.11
C THR A 95 11.09 7.20 1.30
N LEU A 96 12.25 7.50 1.90
CA LEU A 96 13.12 6.47 2.46
C LEU A 96 12.52 5.92 3.77
N GLU A 97 13.05 4.80 4.27
CA GLU A 97 12.61 4.20 5.54
C GLU A 97 12.78 5.14 6.75
N ASN A 98 13.72 6.09 6.66
CA ASN A 98 13.92 7.13 7.68
C ASN A 98 12.91 8.29 7.58
N GLY A 99 11.93 8.21 6.67
CA GLY A 99 10.90 9.24 6.45
C GLY A 99 11.34 10.40 5.55
N THR A 100 12.58 10.40 5.04
CA THR A 100 13.04 11.44 4.10
C THR A 100 12.28 11.32 2.79
N LYS A 101 11.43 12.30 2.50
CA LYS A 101 10.73 12.42 1.21
C LYS A 101 11.72 12.77 0.11
N PHE A 102 11.77 11.94 -0.93
CA PHE A 102 12.60 12.18 -2.11
C PHE A 102 11.78 12.63 -3.32
N ASP A 103 10.48 12.28 -3.37
CA ASP A 103 9.63 12.64 -4.50
C ASP A 103 8.13 12.63 -4.13
N SER A 104 7.32 13.46 -4.80
CA SER A 104 5.86 13.45 -4.67
C SER A 104 5.19 14.08 -5.89
N SER A 105 4.23 13.37 -6.47
CA SER A 105 3.41 13.92 -7.56
C SER A 105 2.30 14.84 -7.06
N VAL A 106 1.94 14.74 -5.78
CA VAL A 106 0.98 15.65 -5.13
C VAL A 106 1.57 17.04 -5.01
N ASP A 107 2.84 17.15 -4.60
CA ASP A 107 3.55 18.43 -4.51
C ASP A 107 3.68 19.12 -5.88
N ARG A 108 3.75 18.35 -6.96
CA ARG A 108 3.76 18.86 -8.35
C ARG A 108 2.38 19.19 -8.89
N GLY A 109 1.30 18.76 -8.22
CA GLY A 109 -0.08 18.95 -8.68
C GLY A 109 -0.43 18.20 -9.97
N GLN A 110 0.38 17.23 -10.40
CA GLN A 110 0.14 16.44 -11.62
C GLN A 110 0.28 14.94 -11.33
N PRO A 111 -0.75 14.12 -11.59
CA PRO A 111 -0.65 12.66 -11.51
C PRO A 111 0.44 12.12 -12.43
N PHE A 112 1.11 11.07 -11.98
CA PHE A 112 2.08 10.36 -12.79
C PHE A 112 1.38 9.25 -13.58
N ARG A 113 1.70 9.17 -14.88
CA ARG A 113 1.10 8.22 -15.82
C ARG A 113 2.15 7.25 -16.33
N PHE A 114 1.79 5.97 -16.34
CA PHE A 114 2.65 4.93 -16.89
C PHE A 114 1.83 3.72 -17.36
N PRO A 115 2.36 2.95 -18.33
CA PRO A 115 1.80 1.65 -18.70
C PRO A 115 2.14 0.61 -17.62
N LEU A 116 1.13 -0.03 -17.05
CA LEU A 116 1.29 -1.00 -15.96
C LEU A 116 1.76 -2.36 -16.49
N GLY A 117 2.81 -2.91 -15.87
CA GLY A 117 3.35 -4.23 -16.21
C GLY A 117 4.23 -4.24 -17.46
N ALA A 118 4.64 -3.06 -17.94
CA ALA A 118 5.50 -2.92 -19.12
C ALA A 118 6.99 -2.79 -18.78
N GLY A 119 7.38 -2.82 -17.50
CA GLY A 119 8.77 -2.62 -17.07
C GLY A 119 9.28 -1.18 -17.27
N MET A 120 8.38 -0.22 -17.42
CA MET A 120 8.70 1.20 -17.63
C MET A 120 8.90 1.97 -16.31
N VAL A 121 8.62 1.32 -15.18
CA VAL A 121 8.81 1.80 -13.82
C VAL A 121 9.58 0.75 -13.02
N ILE A 122 9.97 1.08 -11.79
CA ILE A 122 10.61 0.09 -10.91
C ILE A 122 9.70 -1.13 -10.71
N GLN A 123 10.28 -2.32 -10.63
CA GLN A 123 9.53 -3.57 -10.60
C GLN A 123 8.52 -3.64 -9.44
N GLY A 124 8.85 -3.03 -8.30
CA GLY A 124 7.93 -2.95 -7.15
C GLY A 124 6.64 -2.16 -7.45
N TRP A 125 6.66 -1.21 -8.38
CA TRP A 125 5.46 -0.51 -8.82
C TRP A 125 4.61 -1.37 -9.75
N ASP A 126 5.22 -2.04 -10.72
CA ASP A 126 4.51 -2.95 -11.62
C ASP A 126 3.79 -4.06 -10.84
N LEU A 127 4.43 -4.61 -9.80
CA LEU A 127 3.84 -5.61 -8.92
C LEU A 127 2.87 -5.01 -7.90
N GLY A 128 3.20 -3.87 -7.28
CA GLY A 128 2.46 -3.29 -6.16
C GLY A 128 1.19 -2.55 -6.55
N VAL A 129 1.11 -2.01 -7.78
CA VAL A 129 -0.08 -1.30 -8.29
C VAL A 129 -1.06 -2.26 -8.96
N ALA A 130 -0.61 -3.41 -9.44
CA ALA A 130 -1.47 -4.43 -10.03
C ALA A 130 -2.61 -4.83 -9.07
N GLY A 131 -3.83 -4.89 -9.59
CA GLY A 131 -5.03 -5.21 -8.81
C GLY A 131 -5.56 -4.08 -7.92
N MET A 132 -4.96 -2.88 -7.91
CA MET A 132 -5.60 -1.71 -7.31
C MET A 132 -6.87 -1.34 -8.06
N LYS A 133 -7.87 -0.78 -7.38
CA LYS A 133 -9.05 -0.18 -8.01
C LYS A 133 -9.00 1.33 -7.96
N GLU A 134 -9.54 2.01 -8.97
CA GLU A 134 -9.63 3.48 -8.97
C GLU A 134 -10.27 4.01 -7.67
N GLY A 135 -9.70 5.09 -7.14
CA GLY A 135 -10.00 5.64 -5.82
C GLY A 135 -9.31 4.92 -4.65
N GLY A 136 -8.58 3.83 -4.92
CA GLY A 136 -7.86 3.06 -3.93
C GLY A 136 -6.53 3.70 -3.54
N LYS A 137 -6.10 3.44 -2.30
CA LYS A 137 -4.82 3.89 -1.75
C LYS A 137 -4.04 2.70 -1.20
N ARG A 138 -2.76 2.64 -1.53
CA ARG A 138 -1.83 1.60 -1.04
C ARG A 138 -0.60 2.21 -0.39
N HIS A 139 -0.12 1.51 0.62
CA HIS A 139 1.20 1.70 1.17
C HIS A 139 2.10 0.55 0.69
N LEU A 140 3.21 0.90 0.04
CA LEU A 140 4.16 -0.05 -0.54
C LEU A 140 5.51 0.11 0.13
N VAL A 141 6.10 -1.00 0.58
CA VAL A 141 7.51 -1.06 1.01
C VAL A 141 8.26 -1.92 0.01
N ILE A 142 9.13 -1.27 -0.77
CA ILE A 142 9.80 -1.83 -1.92
C ILE A 142 11.28 -2.03 -1.57
N PRO A 143 11.75 -3.29 -1.42
CA PRO A 143 13.16 -3.54 -1.17
C PRO A 143 14.02 -3.11 -2.36
N ALA A 144 15.30 -2.84 -2.12
CA ALA A 144 16.22 -2.35 -3.14
C ALA A 144 16.23 -3.20 -4.43
N SER A 145 16.12 -4.53 -4.31
CA SER A 145 16.08 -5.46 -5.44
C SER A 145 14.93 -5.24 -6.41
N LEU A 146 13.82 -4.65 -5.94
CA LEU A 146 12.64 -4.30 -6.74
C LEU A 146 12.53 -2.79 -7.01
N ALA A 147 13.52 -2.02 -6.53
CA ALA A 147 13.64 -0.59 -6.73
C ALA A 147 14.85 -0.28 -7.65
N TYR A 148 15.88 0.41 -7.12
CA TYR A 148 17.06 0.82 -7.89
C TYR A 148 18.30 -0.05 -7.65
N GLY A 149 18.23 -1.06 -6.79
CA GLY A 149 19.34 -1.96 -6.47
C GLY A 149 20.58 -1.18 -6.04
N ALA A 150 21.74 -1.50 -6.62
CA ALA A 150 23.01 -0.82 -6.35
C ALA A 150 23.13 0.57 -7.02
N ALA A 151 22.15 1.00 -7.81
CA ALA A 151 22.16 2.32 -8.42
C ALA A 151 21.68 3.40 -7.45
N SER A 152 22.14 4.63 -7.67
CA SER A 152 21.71 5.83 -6.95
C SER A 152 21.19 6.84 -7.98
N PRO A 153 19.89 6.83 -8.29
CA PRO A 153 19.32 7.65 -9.37
C PRO A 153 19.25 9.15 -9.03
N SER A 154 19.42 9.50 -7.76
CA SER A 154 19.37 10.86 -7.24
C SER A 154 20.23 10.95 -5.98
N PRO A 155 20.81 12.13 -5.65
CA PRO A 155 21.52 12.34 -4.37
C PRO A 155 20.70 12.01 -3.13
N LEU A 156 19.36 12.03 -3.24
CA LEU A 156 18.44 11.71 -2.15
C LEU A 156 18.16 10.21 -2.00
N ILE A 157 18.55 9.39 -2.97
CA ILE A 157 18.29 7.94 -2.99
C ILE A 157 19.64 7.21 -3.04
N PRO A 158 20.20 6.82 -1.88
CA PRO A 158 21.42 6.03 -1.83
C PRO A 158 21.27 4.67 -2.51
N ALA A 159 22.39 4.07 -2.90
CA ALA A 159 22.43 2.69 -3.36
C ALA A 159 21.89 1.73 -2.28
N ASN A 160 21.23 0.66 -2.72
CA ASN A 160 20.63 -0.38 -1.89
C ASN A 160 19.54 0.14 -0.92
N SER A 161 18.88 1.25 -1.25
CA SER A 161 17.80 1.79 -0.43
C SER A 161 16.50 1.02 -0.62
N THR A 162 15.84 0.71 0.50
CA THR A 162 14.40 0.38 0.52
C THR A 162 13.61 1.67 0.36
N LEU A 163 12.57 1.61 -0.49
CA LEU A 163 11.71 2.75 -0.77
C LEU A 163 10.31 2.51 -0.23
N VAL A 164 9.72 3.53 0.34
CA VAL A 164 8.34 3.52 0.85
C VAL A 164 7.50 4.44 -0.03
N PHE A 165 6.34 3.97 -0.47
CA PHE A 165 5.43 4.74 -1.30
C PHE A 165 4.00 4.68 -0.77
N ASP A 166 3.41 5.86 -0.60
CA ASP A 166 1.96 6.00 -0.52
C ASP A 166 1.44 6.32 -1.92
N VAL A 167 0.58 5.47 -2.45
CA VAL A 167 0.07 5.55 -3.83
C VAL A 167 -1.45 5.62 -3.81
N GLU A 168 -2.01 6.54 -4.60
CA GLU A 168 -3.45 6.67 -4.85
C GLU A 168 -3.72 6.48 -6.33
N LEU A 169 -4.56 5.50 -6.68
CA LEU A 169 -4.94 5.23 -8.06
C LEU A 169 -6.07 6.17 -8.48
N ILE A 170 -5.75 7.11 -9.37
CA ILE A 170 -6.68 8.15 -9.83
C ILE A 170 -7.52 7.64 -10.99
N LYS A 171 -6.89 6.97 -11.97
CA LYS A 171 -7.57 6.53 -13.18
C LYS A 171 -6.87 5.33 -13.82
N VAL A 172 -7.66 4.46 -14.45
CA VAL A 172 -7.24 3.34 -15.28
C VAL A 172 -7.78 3.57 -16.69
N GLU A 173 -6.90 3.52 -17.68
CA GLU A 173 -7.25 3.57 -19.10
C GLU A 173 -6.88 2.25 -19.74
N ARG A 174 -7.91 1.57 -20.25
CA ARG A 174 -7.78 0.28 -20.92
C ARG A 174 -7.03 0.44 -22.23
N ALA A 175 -6.10 -0.47 -22.49
CA ALA A 175 -5.62 -0.67 -23.85
C ALA A 175 -6.81 -1.12 -24.72
N ASN A 176 -6.98 -0.45 -25.86
CA ASN A 176 -8.04 -0.73 -26.83
C ASN A 176 -7.54 -1.66 -27.95
#